data_AF-A0A520KY59-F1
#
_entry.id   AF-A0A520KY59-F1
#
_cell.length_a   1.000
_cell.length_b   1.000
_cell.length_c   1.000
_cell.angle_alpha   90.00
_cell.angle_beta   90.00
_cell.angle_gamma   90.00
#
_symmetry.space_group_name_H-M   'P 1'
#
loop_
_entity.id
_entity.type
_entity.pdbx_description
1 polymer ?
#
loop_
_entity_poly.entity_id
_entity_poly.type
_entity_poly.pdbx_seq_one_letter_code
_entity_poly.pdbx_strand_id
1 'polypeptide(L)'
;MNSELEGITLLKGVEVNILPDGSLDYPDDLLEEFDFVVAGTHQNFRKNVTERVLAAMDNPNADVIAHPTGSPLSGIVGHKIDLDTFYPRFFLL
;
A
#
# COMPACT_ATOMS: atom_id res chain seq x y z
N MET A 1 -12.35 -5.59 22.74
CA MET A 1 -12.28 -4.23 22.16
C MET A 1 -13.47 -3.96 21.26
N ASN A 2 -13.64 -4.61 20.11
CA ASN A 2 -14.87 -4.43 19.29
C ASN A 2 -16.16 -4.82 20.03
N SER A 3 -16.12 -5.81 20.92
CA SER A 3 -17.24 -6.22 21.77
C SER A 3 -17.73 -5.15 22.77
N GLU A 4 -16.95 -4.08 22.95
CA GLU A 4 -17.22 -3.01 23.92
C GLU A 4 -17.55 -1.67 23.25
N LEU A 5 -17.52 -1.61 21.91
CA LEU A 5 -17.80 -0.41 21.11
C LEU A 5 -19.18 -0.51 20.48
N GLU A 6 -19.97 0.57 20.56
CA GLU A 6 -21.27 0.67 19.91
C GLU A 6 -21.20 1.71 18.77
N GLY A 7 -21.81 1.38 17.62
CA GLY A 7 -21.93 2.30 16.48
C GLY A 7 -20.68 2.49 15.61
N ILE A 8 -19.54 1.90 16.00
CA ILE A 8 -18.30 1.86 15.20
C ILE A 8 -17.66 0.47 15.26
N THR A 9 -16.96 0.10 14.19
CA THR A 9 -16.11 -1.09 14.15
C THR A 9 -14.67 -0.65 14.06
N LEU A 10 -13.82 -1.11 14.98
CA LEU A 10 -12.38 -0.91 14.88
C LEU A 10 -11.79 -2.02 14.02
N LEU A 11 -11.19 -1.63 12.91
CA LEU A 11 -10.42 -2.53 12.04
C LEU A 11 -8.96 -2.54 12.52
N LYS A 12 -8.43 -3.75 12.74
CA LYS A 12 -7.00 -3.97 12.93
C LYS A 12 -6.35 -3.93 11.55
N GLY A 13 -5.82 -2.75 11.19
CA GLY A 13 -5.11 -2.56 9.93
C GLY A 13 -3.61 -2.34 10.09
N VAL A 14 -2.89 -2.41 8.97
CA VAL A 14 -1.46 -2.15 8.89
C VAL A 14 -1.11 -1.34 7.65
N GLU A 15 -0.14 -0.43 7.77
CA GLU A 15 0.55 0.16 6.62
C GLU A 15 1.88 -0.58 6.41
N VAL A 16 1.91 -1.49 5.45
CA VAL A 16 3.07 -2.33 5.16
C VAL A 16 3.95 -1.70 4.09
N ASN A 17 5.26 -1.85 4.22
CA ASN A 17 6.18 -1.40 3.18
C ASN A 17 6.06 -2.30 1.95
N ILE A 18 5.96 -1.68 0.77
CA ILE A 18 6.29 -2.34 -0.49
C ILE A 18 7.81 -2.37 -0.57
N LEU A 19 8.44 -3.53 -0.75
CA LEU A 19 9.88 -3.69 -0.90
C LEU A 19 10.37 -3.32 -2.32
N PRO A 20 11.67 -3.11 -2.56
CA PRO A 20 12.18 -2.70 -3.87
C PRO A 20 11.85 -3.63 -5.04
N ASP A 21 11.56 -4.90 -4.76
CA ASP A 21 11.14 -5.91 -5.74
C ASP A 21 9.62 -5.99 -5.95
N GLY A 22 8.84 -5.22 -5.19
CA GLY A 22 7.37 -5.19 -5.26
C GLY A 22 6.67 -6.11 -4.26
N SER A 23 7.40 -6.94 -3.51
CA SER A 23 6.82 -7.76 -2.42
C SER A 23 6.44 -6.90 -1.20
N LEU A 24 5.67 -7.46 -0.28
CA LEU A 24 5.32 -6.80 0.98
C LEU A 24 6.30 -7.23 2.09
N ASP A 25 6.59 -6.31 3.02
CA ASP A 25 7.58 -6.48 4.09
C ASP A 25 7.16 -7.49 5.18
N TYR A 26 5.89 -7.87 5.22
CA TYR A 26 5.36 -8.91 6.10
C TYR A 26 5.02 -10.18 5.33
N PRO A 27 5.19 -11.37 5.94
CA PRO A 27 4.78 -12.62 5.32
C PRO A 27 3.26 -12.71 5.19
N ASP A 28 2.79 -13.46 4.19
CA ASP A 28 1.36 -13.54 3.86
C ASP A 28 0.50 -14.06 5.01
N ASP A 29 1.00 -15.02 5.79
CA ASP A 29 0.28 -15.58 6.95
C ASP A 29 0.00 -14.52 8.03
N LEU A 30 0.90 -13.57 8.23
CA LEU A 30 0.69 -12.44 9.13
C LEU A 30 -0.25 -11.39 8.51
N LEU A 31 -0.16 -11.17 7.21
CA LEU A 31 -1.02 -10.20 6.51
C LEU A 31 -2.49 -10.64 6.53
N GLU A 32 -2.76 -11.94 6.39
CA GLU A 32 -4.09 -12.54 6.47
C GLU A 32 -4.77 -12.33 7.85
N GLU A 33 -4.02 -11.99 8.90
CA GLU A 33 -4.59 -11.69 10.23
C GLU A 33 -5.16 -10.27 10.36
N PHE A 34 -4.86 -9.36 9.42
CA PHE A 34 -5.34 -7.98 9.45
C PHE A 34 -6.71 -7.86 8.77
N ASP A 35 -7.54 -6.95 9.28
CA ASP A 35 -8.84 -6.63 8.68
C ASP A 35 -8.69 -5.74 7.44
N PHE A 36 -7.56 -5.02 7.31
CA PHE A 36 -7.29 -4.08 6.23
C PHE A 36 -5.79 -3.78 6.09
N VAL A 37 -5.24 -3.95 4.89
CA VAL A 37 -3.82 -3.77 4.58
C VAL A 37 -3.64 -2.64 3.60
N VAL A 38 -2.87 -1.65 4.03
CA VAL A 38 -2.43 -0.50 3.23
C VAL A 38 -1.00 -0.75 2.79
N ALA A 39 -0.71 -0.79 1.49
CA ALA A 39 0.64 -0.99 0.97
C ALA A 39 1.24 0.36 0.51
N GLY A 40 2.42 0.72 1.03
CA GLY A 40 3.06 2.02 0.77
C GLY A 40 4.55 1.94 0.46
N THR A 41 5.05 2.85 -0.38
CA THR A 41 6.48 3.01 -0.63
C THR A 41 7.08 4.12 0.25
N HIS A 42 8.06 3.80 1.10
CA HIS A 42 8.67 4.77 2.02
C HIS A 42 10.15 5.07 1.75
N GLN A 43 10.74 4.38 0.78
CA GLN A 43 12.16 4.48 0.45
C GLN A 43 12.44 4.00 -0.97
N ASN A 44 13.67 4.23 -1.46
CA ASN A 44 14.17 3.73 -2.75
C ASN A 44 13.36 4.21 -3.97
N PHE A 45 13.11 5.51 -4.04
CA PHE A 45 12.27 6.16 -5.07
C PHE A 45 12.94 6.40 -6.43
N ARG A 46 14.19 5.96 -6.63
CA ARG A 46 15.01 6.42 -7.76
C ARG A 46 14.73 5.68 -9.08
N LYS A 47 14.23 4.45 -9.03
CA LYS A 47 14.03 3.60 -10.22
C LYS A 47 12.82 2.70 -10.05
N ASN A 48 12.14 2.44 -11.16
CA ASN A 48 11.09 1.42 -11.32
C ASN A 48 9.97 1.48 -10.27
N VAL A 49 9.60 2.67 -9.81
CA VAL A 49 8.59 2.80 -8.74
C VAL A 49 7.22 2.38 -9.25
N THR A 50 6.90 2.66 -10.51
CA THR A 50 5.67 2.17 -11.16
C THR A 50 5.60 0.65 -11.10
N GLU A 51 6.61 -0.06 -11.61
CA GLU A 51 6.60 -1.53 -11.67
C GLU A 51 6.54 -2.15 -10.27
N ARG A 52 7.26 -1.56 -9.31
CA ARG A 52 7.23 -1.96 -7.90
C ARG A 52 5.82 -1.85 -7.30
N VAL A 53 5.13 -0.74 -7.53
CA VAL A 53 3.77 -0.54 -7.02
C VAL A 53 2.80 -1.47 -7.74
N LEU A 54 2.91 -1.63 -9.06
CA LEU A 54 2.06 -2.55 -9.82
C LEU A 54 2.21 -4.00 -9.35
N ALA A 55 3.42 -4.44 -9.02
CA ALA A 55 3.64 -5.77 -8.46
C ALA A 55 2.97 -5.94 -7.08
N ALA A 56 2.99 -4.91 -6.24
CA ALA A 56 2.30 -4.94 -4.95
C ALA A 56 0.76 -5.00 -5.11
N MET A 57 0.21 -4.41 -6.17
CA MET A 57 -1.23 -4.51 -6.49
C MET A 57 -1.66 -5.92 -6.90
N ASP A 58 -0.71 -6.80 -7.23
CA ASP A 58 -0.99 -8.21 -7.52
C ASP A 58 -0.90 -9.10 -6.26
N ASN A 59 -0.54 -8.53 -5.10
CA ASN A 59 -0.55 -9.27 -3.83
C ASN A 59 -2.01 -9.39 -3.31
N PRO A 60 -2.50 -10.61 -3.04
CA PRO A 60 -3.89 -10.83 -2.63
C PRO A 60 -4.24 -10.24 -1.26
N ASN A 61 -3.24 -9.91 -0.45
CA ASN A 61 -3.41 -9.33 0.86
C ASN A 61 -3.37 -7.80 0.85
N ALA A 62 -3.15 -7.12 -0.28
CA ALA A 62 -3.12 -5.65 -0.34
C ALA A 62 -4.49 -5.08 -0.72
N ASP A 63 -5.13 -4.32 0.18
CA ASP A 63 -6.44 -3.71 -0.09
C ASP A 63 -6.32 -2.35 -0.77
N VAL A 64 -5.29 -1.55 -0.43
CA VAL A 64 -5.13 -0.20 -0.97
C VAL A 64 -3.67 0.23 -1.06
N ILE A 65 -3.34 1.03 -2.08
CA ILE A 65 -2.03 1.67 -2.22
C ILE A 65 -2.04 3.05 -1.55
N ALA A 66 -1.12 3.27 -0.60
CA ALA A 66 -0.94 4.54 0.07
C ALA A 66 -0.20 5.55 -0.79
N HIS A 67 -0.69 6.80 -0.81
CA HIS A 67 0.00 8.01 -1.30
C HIS A 67 0.98 7.75 -2.48
N PRO A 68 0.50 7.21 -3.63
CA PRO A 68 1.33 6.60 -4.69
C PRO A 68 2.28 7.56 -5.42
N THR A 69 2.18 8.87 -5.19
CA THR A 69 3.07 9.90 -5.73
C THR A 69 4.04 10.47 -4.68
N GLY A 70 3.93 10.02 -3.43
CA GLY A 70 4.53 10.66 -2.25
C GLY A 70 3.78 11.94 -1.84
N SER A 71 4.15 12.51 -0.68
CA SER A 71 3.51 13.72 -0.15
C SER A 71 4.30 15.00 -0.50
N PRO A 72 3.85 15.84 -1.46
CA PRO A 72 4.53 17.09 -1.80
C PRO A 72 4.48 18.14 -0.68
N LEU A 73 3.58 17.97 0.30
CA LEU A 73 3.40 18.90 1.43
C LEU A 73 4.43 18.73 2.55
N SER A 74 5.17 17.62 2.55
CA SER A 74 6.11 17.26 3.63
C SER A 74 7.57 17.66 3.35
N GLY A 75 7.86 18.30 2.21
CA GLY A 75 9.23 18.56 1.77
C GLY A 75 9.97 17.33 1.24
N ILE A 76 9.34 16.15 1.28
CA ILE A 76 9.78 14.96 0.55
C ILE A 76 9.46 15.19 -0.92
N VAL A 77 10.50 15.24 -1.76
CA VAL A 77 10.33 15.29 -3.21
C VAL A 77 9.57 14.02 -3.61
N GLY A 78 8.34 14.19 -4.09
CA GLY A 78 7.52 13.10 -4.59
C GLY A 78 8.27 12.30 -5.65
N HIS A 79 7.86 11.05 -5.84
CA HIS A 79 8.51 10.17 -6.79
C HIS A 79 7.64 10.00 -8.03
N LYS A 80 8.30 9.80 -9.17
CA LYS A 80 7.59 9.66 -10.44
C LYS A 80 6.99 8.25 -10.52
N ILE A 81 5.66 8.20 -10.48
CA ILE A 81 4.88 7.04 -10.90
C ILE A 81 4.23 7.35 -12.25
N ASP A 82 4.09 6.34 -13.10
CA ASP A 82 3.31 6.44 -14.33
C ASP A 82 1.82 6.24 -14.00
N LEU A 83 1.11 7.36 -13.90
CA LEU A 83 -0.30 7.38 -13.54
C LEU A 83 -1.19 6.77 -14.63
N ASP A 84 -0.79 6.82 -15.90
CA ASP A 84 -1.57 6.27 -17.01
C ASP A 84 -1.59 4.73 -16.95
N THR A 85 -0.50 4.13 -16.46
CA THR A 85 -0.44 2.68 -16.21
C THR A 85 -1.06 2.29 -14.86
N PHE A 86 -0.92 3.15 -13.84
CA PHE A 86 -1.41 2.88 -12.48
C PHE A 86 -2.94 2.94 -12.37
N TYR A 87 -3.59 4.01 -12.87
CA TYR A 87 -5.02 4.22 -12.64
C TYR A 87 -5.92 3.10 -13.20
N PRO A 88 -5.69 2.53 -14.40
CA PRO A 88 -6.50 1.42 -14.88
C PRO A 88 -6.46 0.18 -13.98
N ARG A 89 -5.36 -0.03 -13.26
CA ARG A 89 -5.21 -1.13 -12.30
C ARG A 89 -5.81 -0.80 -10.94
N PHE A 90 -5.85 0.48 -10.57
CA PHE A 90 -6.41 0.94 -9.29
C PHE A 90 -7.91 0.65 -9.16
N PHE A 91 -8.65 0.61 -10.27
CA PHE A 91 -10.08 0.28 -10.30
C PHE A 91 -10.39 -1.23 -10.36
N LEU A 92 -9.37 -2.08 -10.27
CA LEU A 92 -9.50 -3.54 -10.35
C LEU A 92 -9.23 -4.28 -9.03
N LEU A 93 -8.88 -3.53 -7.97
CA LEU A 93 -8.94 -3.97 -6.57
C LEU A 93 -10.36 -3.74 -6.04
#